data_AF-A0ABD0RTI9-F1
#
_entry.id   AF-A0ABD0RTI9-F1
#
_cell.length_a   1.000
_cell.length_b   1.000
_cell.length_c   1.000
_cell.angle_alpha   90.00
_cell.angle_beta   90.00
_cell.angle_gamma   90.00
#
_symmetry.space_group_name_H-M   'P 1'
#
loop_
_entity.id
_entity.type
_entity.pdbx_description
1 polymer ?
#
loop_
_entity_poly.entity_id
_entity_poly.type
_entity_poly.pdbx_seq_one_letter_code
_entity_poly.pdbx_strand_id
1 'polypeptide(L)'
;EVFPAAVPDKLTHPEASAHCASLGGRLATVGQLYLAWRSGLDHCEPAWLSDGSVRFSVSSLRSDCPAGEPGVRTVSPTELSNGTAGFDAFCYR
;
A
#
# COMPACT_ATOMS: atom_id res chain seq x y z
N GLU A 1 1.83 5.85 13.29
CA GLU A 1 0.91 4.83 12.76
C GLU A 1 0.98 4.75 11.24
N VAL A 2 0.66 3.57 10.68
CA VAL A 2 0.54 3.39 9.23
C VAL A 2 -0.89 3.74 8.82
N PHE A 3 -1.05 4.50 7.75
CA PHE A 3 -2.35 4.78 7.16
C PHE A 3 -2.26 4.72 5.62
N PRO A 4 -3.33 4.28 4.93
CA PRO A 4 -3.40 4.34 3.48
C PRO A 4 -3.70 5.78 3.06
N ALA A 5 -2.89 6.34 2.18
CA ALA A 5 -3.12 7.59 1.49
C ALA A 5 -3.62 7.28 0.08
N ALA A 6 -4.94 7.09 -0.02
CA ALA A 6 -5.63 6.89 -1.30
C ALA A 6 -5.81 8.23 -2.01
N VAL A 7 -5.52 8.26 -3.31
CA VAL A 7 -5.65 9.46 -4.14
C VAL A 7 -6.40 9.15 -5.45
N PRO A 8 -7.17 10.12 -6.01
CA PRO A 8 -7.87 9.92 -7.27
C PRO A 8 -6.92 9.63 -8.44
N ASP A 9 -5.84 10.41 -8.51
CA ASP A 9 -4.77 10.23 -9.50
C ASP A 9 -3.68 9.36 -8.86
N LYS A 10 -3.79 8.05 -9.08
CA LYS A 10 -2.87 7.05 -8.54
C LYS A 10 -1.40 7.46 -8.79
N LEU A 11 -0.54 7.22 -7.82
CA LEU A 11 0.83 7.74 -7.74
C LEU A 11 1.83 6.73 -8.27
N THR A 12 2.90 7.19 -8.94
CA THR A 12 4.14 6.42 -9.09
C THR A 12 4.90 6.32 -7.76
N HIS A 13 5.88 5.42 -7.66
CA HIS A 13 6.67 5.27 -6.41
C HIS A 13 7.33 6.58 -5.93
N PRO A 14 7.98 7.39 -6.79
CA PRO A 14 8.53 8.68 -6.37
C PRO A 14 7.47 9.68 -5.91
N GLU A 15 6.31 9.72 -6.58
CA GLU A 15 5.19 10.59 -6.21
C GLU A 15 4.58 10.17 -4.87
N ALA A 16 4.45 8.87 -4.62
CA ALA A 16 4.00 8.31 -3.34
C ALA A 16 4.93 8.70 -2.19
N SER A 17 6.25 8.69 -2.43
CA SER A 17 7.24 9.16 -1.45
C SER A 17 7.06 10.65 -1.14
N ALA A 18 6.94 11.50 -2.17
CA ALA A 18 6.72 12.93 -2.01
C ALA A 18 5.38 13.25 -1.34
N HIS A 19 4.34 12.47 -1.64
CA HIS A 19 3.02 12.60 -1.03
C HIS A 19 3.05 12.27 0.46
N CYS A 20 3.67 11.15 0.86
CA CYS A 20 3.82 10.87 2.29
C CYS A 20 4.66 11.93 3.01
N ALA A 21 5.68 12.49 2.36
CA ALA A 21 6.47 13.59 2.91
C ALA A 21 5.64 14.87 3.12
N SER A 22 4.76 15.22 2.18
CA SER A 22 3.86 16.39 2.32
C SER A 22 2.84 16.21 3.44
N LEU A 23 2.49 14.97 3.80
CA LEU A 23 1.66 14.63 4.96
C LEU A 23 2.44 14.56 6.30
N GLY A 24 3.72 14.95 6.29
CA GLY A 24 4.59 14.94 7.47
C GLY A 24 5.09 13.55 7.87
N GLY A 25 5.12 12.61 6.92
CA GLY A 25 5.54 11.24 7.15
C GLY A 25 6.51 10.74 6.07
N ARG A 26 6.55 9.42 5.90
CA ARG A 26 7.29 8.73 4.86
C ARG A 26 6.55 7.49 4.41
N LEU A 27 6.94 6.89 3.29
CA LEU A 27 6.43 5.56 2.94
C LEU A 27 6.68 4.57 4.08
N ALA A 28 5.65 3.79 4.38
CA ALA A 28 5.72 2.73 5.36
C ALA A 28 6.66 1.62 4.87
N THR A 29 7.32 0.98 5.80
CA THR A 29 8.06 -0.26 5.51
C THR A 29 7.12 -1.46 5.49
N VAL A 30 7.57 -2.54 4.89
CA VAL A 30 6.89 -3.84 4.91
C VAL A 30 6.54 -4.29 6.33
N GLY A 31 7.50 -4.16 7.26
CA GLY A 31 7.30 -4.54 8.66
C GLY A 31 6.26 -3.66 9.34
N GLN A 32 6.27 -2.36 9.08
CA GLN A 32 5.27 -1.43 9.61
C GLN A 32 3.86 -1.76 9.09
N LEU A 33 3.71 -2.04 7.79
CA LEU A 33 2.45 -2.49 7.22
C LEU A 33 1.96 -3.78 7.86
N TYR A 34 2.84 -4.77 8.04
CA TYR A 34 2.48 -6.03 8.68
C TYR A 34 1.97 -5.84 10.11
N LEU A 35 2.65 -5.01 10.93
CA LEU A 35 2.21 -4.71 12.29
C LEU A 35 0.88 -3.96 12.32
N ALA A 36 0.67 -3.02 11.39
CA ALA A 36 -0.59 -2.30 11.27
C ALA A 36 -1.75 -3.24 10.86
N TRP A 37 -1.52 -4.13 9.90
CA TRP A 37 -2.49 -5.16 9.50
C TRP A 37 -2.83 -6.10 10.67
N ARG A 38 -1.81 -6.57 11.42
CA ARG A 38 -2.01 -7.36 12.64
C ARG A 38 -2.83 -6.62 13.71
N SER A 39 -2.87 -5.30 13.64
CA SER A 39 -3.65 -4.42 14.52
C SER A 39 -5.00 -4.00 13.91
N GLY A 40 -5.37 -4.53 12.74
CA GLY A 40 -6.67 -4.31 12.10
C GLY A 40 -6.67 -3.43 10.85
N LEU A 41 -5.51 -3.02 10.33
CA LEU A 41 -5.46 -2.24 9.08
C LEU A 41 -5.95 -3.07 7.88
N ASP A 42 -7.05 -2.64 7.27
CA ASP A 42 -7.64 -3.21 6.05
C ASP A 42 -7.60 -2.14 4.94
N HIS A 43 -6.89 -2.44 3.84
CA HIS A 43 -6.83 -1.61 2.64
C HIS A 43 -6.72 -2.52 1.42
N CYS A 44 -7.84 -2.65 0.70
CA CYS A 44 -8.03 -3.58 -0.41
C CYS A 44 -7.45 -3.07 -1.74
N GLU A 45 -7.06 -1.81 -1.81
CA GLU A 45 -6.40 -1.25 -2.99
C GLU A 45 -4.87 -1.41 -2.89
N PRO A 46 -4.18 -1.73 -3.99
CA PRO A 46 -2.73 -1.80 -3.97
C PRO A 46 -2.10 -0.43 -3.71
N ALA A 47 -1.05 -0.41 -2.88
CA ALA A 47 -0.36 0.79 -2.47
C ALA A 47 1.17 0.58 -2.35
N TRP A 48 1.93 1.64 -2.64
CA TRP A 48 3.38 1.66 -2.56
C TRP A 48 3.90 1.57 -1.12
N LEU A 49 5.04 0.89 -0.98
CA LEU A 49 5.88 0.85 0.22
C LEU A 49 7.27 1.40 -0.04
N SER A 50 8.03 1.61 1.03
CA SER A 50 9.36 2.21 0.99
C SER A 50 10.38 1.40 0.17
N ASP A 51 10.19 0.08 0.04
CA ASP A 51 11.07 -0.81 -0.72
C ASP A 51 10.75 -0.88 -2.23
N GLY A 52 9.76 -0.10 -2.68
CA GLY A 52 9.29 -0.14 -4.06
C GLY A 52 8.37 -1.32 -4.36
N SER A 53 7.97 -2.10 -3.36
CA SER A 53 6.90 -3.08 -3.52
C SER A 53 5.54 -2.42 -3.42
N VAL A 54 4.57 -2.99 -4.15
CA VAL A 54 3.16 -2.61 -4.05
C VAL A 54 2.43 -3.74 -3.34
N ARG A 55 1.68 -3.40 -2.30
CA ARG A 55 0.96 -4.36 -1.47
C ARG A 55 -0.44 -3.88 -1.12
N PHE A 56 -1.28 -4.80 -0.72
CA PHE A 56 -2.59 -4.53 -0.11
C PHE A 56 -2.74 -5.39 1.16
N SER A 57 -3.58 -4.95 2.10
CA SER A 57 -3.80 -5.66 3.37
C SER A 57 -5.27 -5.98 3.56
N VAL A 58 -5.60 -7.26 3.77
CA VAL A 58 -6.97 -7.73 3.97
C VAL A 58 -7.06 -8.37 5.35
N SER A 59 -7.90 -7.84 6.23
CA SER A 59 -8.07 -8.33 7.61
C SER A 59 -9.19 -9.35 7.76
N SER A 60 -10.08 -9.46 6.77
CA SER A 60 -11.22 -10.39 6.78
C SER A 60 -11.53 -10.94 5.38
N LEU A 61 -12.19 -12.10 5.29
CA LEU A 61 -12.63 -12.67 4.01
C LEU A 61 -13.53 -11.65 3.28
N ARG A 62 -13.13 -11.24 2.07
CA ARG A 62 -13.85 -10.24 1.27
C ARG A 62 -13.93 -10.72 -0.18
N SER A 63 -15.16 -10.86 -0.69
CA SER A 63 -15.41 -11.28 -2.07
C SER A 63 -15.11 -10.18 -3.10
N ASP A 64 -15.04 -8.93 -2.65
CA ASP A 64 -14.74 -7.75 -3.46
C ASP A 64 -13.23 -7.42 -3.54
N CYS A 65 -12.39 -8.17 -2.80
CA CYS A 65 -10.94 -8.00 -2.84
C CYS A 65 -10.25 -9.02 -3.76
N PRO A 66 -9.18 -8.63 -4.47
CA PRO A 66 -8.43 -9.51 -5.39
C PRO A 66 -7.91 -10.79 -4.74
N ALA A 67 -7.80 -10.83 -3.41
CA ALA A 67 -7.52 -12.02 -2.65
C ALA A 67 -8.62 -12.25 -1.62
N GLY A 68 -9.38 -13.34 -1.80
CA GLY A 68 -10.47 -13.70 -0.89
C GLY A 68 -10.02 -14.09 0.52
N GLU A 69 -8.72 -14.15 0.82
CA GLU A 69 -8.15 -14.64 2.09
C GLU A 69 -7.30 -13.57 2.82
N PRO A 70 -7.44 -13.40 4.15
CA PRO A 70 -6.71 -12.41 4.94
C PRO A 70 -5.18 -12.48 4.79
N GLY A 71 -4.53 -11.32 4.78
CA GLY A 71 -3.08 -11.19 4.74
C GLY A 71 -2.58 -9.89 4.10
N VAL A 72 -1.26 -9.70 4.17
CA VAL A 72 -0.55 -8.69 3.39
C VAL A 72 -0.01 -9.35 2.12
N ARG A 73 -0.43 -8.87 0.94
CA ARG A 73 -0.11 -9.51 -0.34
C ARG A 73 0.60 -8.53 -1.26
N THR A 74 1.59 -9.06 -1.97
CA THR A 74 2.40 -8.30 -2.93
C THR A 74 1.82 -8.46 -4.33
N VAL A 75 1.67 -7.33 -5.03
CA VAL A 75 1.30 -7.29 -6.45
C VAL A 75 2.48 -7.78 -7.29
N SER A 76 2.21 -8.56 -8.33
CA SER A 76 3.28 -9.18 -9.13
C SER A 76 4.00 -8.14 -10.00
N PRO A 77 5.31 -8.31 -10.31
CA PRO A 77 6.07 -7.37 -11.14
C PRO A 77 5.44 -7.09 -12.51
N THR A 78 4.71 -8.06 -13.07
CA THR A 78 3.98 -7.93 -14.34
C THR A 78 2.85 -6.89 -14.24
N GLU A 79 2.20 -6.81 -13.08
CA GLU A 79 1.12 -5.86 -12.78
C GLU A 79 1.66 -4.45 -12.43
N LEU A 80 2.94 -4.34 -12.07
CA LEU A 80 3.61 -3.06 -11.79
C LEU A 80 3.99 -2.26 -13.05
N SER A 81 3.81 -2.83 -14.26
CA SER A 81 4.14 -2.18 -15.55
C SER A 81 5.52 -1.50 -15.58
N ASN A 82 6.58 -2.14 -15.07
CA ASN A 82 7.92 -1.53 -14.92
C ASN A 82 7.95 -0.23 -14.08
N GLY A 83 7.05 -0.08 -13.12
CA GLY A 83 7.01 1.08 -12.20
C GLY A 83 6.29 2.31 -12.76
N THR A 84 5.67 2.22 -13.93
CA THR A 84 4.82 3.29 -14.48
C THR A 84 3.35 3.16 -14.07
N ALA A 85 2.95 2.04 -13.49
CA ALA A 85 1.61 1.87 -12.94
C ALA A 85 1.43 2.75 -11.71
N GLY A 86 0.30 3.47 -11.66
CA GLY A 86 -0.08 4.27 -10.50
C GLY A 86 -0.77 3.42 -9.44
N PHE A 87 -0.44 3.65 -8.17
CA PHE A 87 -1.08 3.03 -7.00
C PHE A 87 -1.29 4.03 -5.86
N ASP A 88 -1.98 3.64 -4.79
CA ASP A 88 -2.03 4.45 -3.56
C ASP A 88 -0.67 4.43 -2.83
N ALA A 89 -0.58 5.06 -1.66
CA ALA A 89 0.61 5.01 -0.81
C ALA A 89 0.27 4.54 0.61
N PHE A 90 1.06 3.63 1.19
CA PHE A 90 1.03 3.45 2.64
C PHE A 90 2.00 4.43 3.27
N CYS A 91 1.49 5.40 4.02
CA CYS A 91 2.30 6.38 4.74
C CYS A 91 2.45 5.99 6.21
N TYR A 92 3.53 6.45 6.83
CA TYR A 92 3.82 6.26 8.25
C TYR A 92 4.29 7.58 8.87
N ARG A 93 3.67 7.94 10.01
CA ARG A 93 4.12 9.03 10.90
C ARG A 93 3.84 8.69 12.35
#